data_AF-A0A367FG93-F1
#
_entry.id   AF-A0A367FG93-F1
#
_cell.length_a   1.000
_cell.length_b   1.000
_cell.length_c   1.000
_cell.angle_alpha   90.00
_cell.angle_beta   90.00
_cell.angle_gamma   90.00
#
_symmetry.space_group_name_H-M   'P 1'
#
loop_
_entity.id
_entity.type
_entity.pdbx_description
1 polymer ?
#
loop_
_entity_poly.entity_id
_entity_poly.type
_entity_poly.pdbx_seq_one_letter_code
_entity_poly.pdbx_strand_id
1 'polypeptide(L)'
;MPWSSVLACLLMPVDFLSDEQVARYLRFRPEVSVAELEQFFRLDAKALEALASKRRPATKLGWAVQWGTVRMLGAFLAEDPLDVPGQVLEFVAEQLGIDPVCAPEYLIWPKTAYEHAWEIRDLMELSEFSKREQEVRDYLAARVWSTIEGPRALFDRAVVHMLREGILLPAGITTLTRLISEVRRAEHARLYRTLAERAAPEPRGRLWWRAMRQEVATQSISMSKVPGQAGTFTKIRAGGSLGK
;
A
#
# COMPACT_ATOMS: atom_id res chain seq x y z
N MET A 1 -4.71 20.12 -25.86
CA MET A 1 -3.93 19.33 -24.89
C MET A 1 -3.33 18.14 -25.63
N PRO A 2 -2.01 17.92 -25.62
CA PRO A 2 -1.42 16.89 -26.45
C PRO A 2 -1.72 15.51 -25.83
N TRP A 3 -2.21 14.59 -26.67
CA TRP A 3 -2.69 13.25 -26.32
C TRP A 3 -1.59 12.32 -25.79
N SER A 4 -0.33 12.75 -25.84
CA SER A 4 0.82 12.09 -25.22
C SER A 4 0.68 11.98 -23.69
N SER A 5 0.11 12.99 -23.02
CA SER A 5 -0.16 12.95 -21.58
C SER A 5 -1.26 11.96 -21.19
N VAL A 6 -2.16 11.67 -22.13
CA VAL A 6 -3.32 10.76 -21.94
C VAL A 6 -2.92 9.31 -22.17
N LEU A 7 -2.07 9.04 -23.17
CA LEU A 7 -1.45 7.73 -23.38
C LEU A 7 -0.42 7.38 -22.29
N ALA A 8 0.32 8.36 -21.76
CA ALA A 8 1.17 8.18 -20.58
C ALA A 8 0.35 7.71 -19.35
N CYS A 9 -0.91 8.16 -19.21
CA CYS A 9 -1.80 7.67 -18.15
C CYS A 9 -2.20 6.19 -18.28
N LEU A 10 -2.18 5.62 -19.48
CA LEU A 10 -2.48 4.20 -19.73
C LEU A 10 -1.25 3.29 -19.58
N LEU A 11 -0.05 3.87 -19.64
CA LEU A 11 1.26 3.18 -19.60
C LEU A 11 2.07 3.51 -18.33
N MET A 12 1.40 3.82 -17.21
CA MET A 12 2.14 4.15 -15.97
C MET A 12 2.88 2.92 -15.42
N PRO A 13 4.19 3.04 -15.15
CA PRO A 13 4.88 2.11 -14.26
C PRO A 13 4.21 2.15 -12.88
N VAL A 14 4.30 1.04 -12.17
CA VAL A 14 3.73 0.85 -10.82
C VAL A 14 4.32 1.83 -9.79
N ASP A 15 5.39 2.56 -10.15
CA ASP A 15 6.14 3.46 -9.29
C ASP A 15 5.74 4.93 -9.48
N PHE A 16 4.60 5.31 -8.92
CA PHE A 16 4.22 6.73 -8.73
C PHE A 16 4.63 7.28 -7.35
N LEU A 17 5.23 6.43 -6.51
CA LEU A 17 5.79 6.78 -5.21
C LEU A 17 7.32 6.81 -5.33
N SER A 18 7.98 7.72 -4.62
CA SER A 18 9.43 7.68 -4.51
C SER A 18 9.91 6.55 -3.60
N ASP A 19 11.15 6.09 -3.78
CA ASP A 19 11.79 5.10 -2.90
C ASP A 19 11.74 5.53 -1.42
N GLU A 20 11.85 6.83 -1.17
CA GLU A 20 11.74 7.41 0.17
C GLU A 20 10.32 7.26 0.76
N GLN A 21 9.27 7.39 -0.06
CA GLN A 21 7.90 7.15 0.38
C GLN A 21 7.65 5.66 0.62
N VAL A 22 8.19 4.81 -0.25
CA VAL A 22 8.16 3.34 -0.08
C VAL A 22 8.84 2.94 1.23
N ALA A 23 10.03 3.48 1.50
CA ALA A 23 10.80 3.19 2.70
C ALA A 23 10.13 3.69 3.99
N ARG A 24 9.23 4.68 3.92
CA ARG A 24 8.51 5.21 5.09
C ARG A 24 7.16 4.56 5.34
N TYR A 25 6.65 3.77 4.41
CA TYR A 25 5.34 3.16 4.55
C TYR A 25 5.30 2.20 5.74
N LEU A 26 4.33 2.42 6.64
CA LEU A 26 4.15 1.65 7.88
C LEU A 26 5.42 1.56 8.75
N ARG A 27 6.25 2.60 8.73
CA ARG A 27 7.43 2.70 9.61
C ARG A 27 7.34 3.92 10.49
N PHE A 28 7.85 3.76 11.71
CA PHE A 28 8.04 4.90 12.60
C PHE A 28 9.10 5.84 12.05
N ARG A 29 8.90 7.14 12.31
CA ARG A 29 9.98 8.11 12.20
C ARG A 29 10.93 7.90 13.38
N PRO A 30 12.24 8.21 13.24
CA PRO A 30 13.19 8.08 14.36
C PRO A 30 12.76 8.86 15.61
N GLU A 31 12.06 9.97 15.42
CA GLU A 31 11.50 10.79 16.48
C GLU A 31 9.98 10.90 16.31
N VAL A 32 9.25 10.70 17.40
CA VAL A 32 7.80 10.85 17.48
C VAL A 32 7.52 12.00 18.42
N SER A 33 6.81 13.02 17.94
CA SER A 33 6.55 14.20 18.75
C SER A 33 5.66 13.88 19.94
N VAL A 34 5.78 14.67 21.03
CA VAL A 34 4.90 14.53 22.21
C VAL A 34 3.41 14.61 21.84
N ALA A 35 3.05 15.47 20.88
CA ALA A 35 1.68 15.56 20.39
C ALA A 35 1.20 14.26 19.74
N GLU A 36 2.05 13.57 18.98
CA GLU A 36 1.73 12.27 18.39
C GLU A 36 1.67 11.17 19.46
N LEU A 37 2.55 11.19 20.46
CA LEU A 37 2.51 10.27 21.59
C LEU A 37 1.18 10.40 22.35
N GLU A 38 0.78 11.62 22.71
CA GLU A 38 -0.51 11.86 23.36
C GLU A 38 -1.70 11.46 22.48
N GLN A 39 -1.62 11.70 21.16
CA GLN A 39 -2.71 11.38 20.24
C GLN A 39 -2.90 9.87 20.07
N PHE A 40 -1.82 9.11 19.90
CA PHE A 40 -1.89 7.71 19.47
C PHE A 40 -1.59 6.71 20.59
N PHE A 41 -0.70 7.05 21.52
CA PHE A 41 -0.23 6.15 22.58
C PHE A 41 -0.84 6.43 23.95
N ARG A 42 -1.66 7.47 24.09
CA ARG A 42 -2.44 7.63 25.32
C ARG A 42 -3.45 6.49 25.45
N LEU A 43 -3.40 5.81 26.59
CA LEU A 43 -4.31 4.74 26.94
C LEU A 43 -5.65 5.31 27.39
N ASP A 44 -6.71 4.93 26.67
CA ASP A 44 -8.07 5.27 27.02
C ASP A 44 -8.69 4.25 27.98
N ALA A 45 -9.94 4.46 28.38
CA ALA A 45 -10.63 3.57 29.31
C ALA A 45 -10.71 2.11 28.80
N LYS A 46 -10.91 1.91 27.49
CA LYS A 46 -11.01 0.58 26.87
C LYS A 46 -9.67 -0.15 26.91
N ALA A 47 -8.59 0.57 26.62
CA ALA A 47 -7.23 0.07 26.74
C ALA A 47 -6.90 -0.33 28.19
N LEU A 48 -7.21 0.52 29.16
CA LEU A 48 -6.97 0.26 30.58
C LEU A 48 -7.77 -0.94 31.09
N GLU A 49 -9.03 -1.10 30.67
CA GLU A 49 -9.86 -2.27 30.99
C GLU A 49 -9.26 -3.56 30.42
N ALA A 50 -8.87 -3.57 29.15
CA ALA A 50 -8.23 -4.73 28.52
C ALA A 50 -6.89 -5.10 29.18
N LEU A 51 -6.15 -4.10 29.67
CA LEU A 51 -4.88 -4.28 30.38
C LEU A 51 -5.05 -4.85 31.79
N ALA A 52 -6.20 -4.66 32.44
CA ALA A 52 -6.45 -5.16 33.79
C ALA A 52 -6.36 -6.69 33.89
N SER A 53 -6.70 -7.41 32.82
CA SER A 53 -6.61 -8.87 32.75
C SER A 53 -5.18 -9.42 32.65
N LYS A 54 -4.21 -8.58 32.23
CA LYS A 54 -2.83 -8.98 31.94
C LYS A 54 -1.99 -8.87 33.20
N ARG A 55 -1.25 -9.93 33.55
CA ARG A 55 -0.54 -10.02 34.83
C ARG A 55 0.91 -9.53 34.77
N ARG A 56 1.64 -9.86 33.71
CA ARG A 56 3.08 -9.57 33.60
C ARG A 56 3.33 -8.15 33.08
N PRO A 57 4.31 -7.41 33.64
CA PRO A 57 4.65 -6.06 33.18
C PRO A 57 4.99 -6.01 31.67
N ALA A 58 5.85 -6.90 31.19
CA ALA A 58 6.22 -6.98 29.77
C ALA A 58 5.01 -7.23 28.85
N THR A 59 4.07 -8.07 29.28
CA THR A 59 2.83 -8.35 28.53
C THR A 59 1.90 -7.12 28.48
N LYS A 60 1.79 -6.37 29.58
CA LYS A 60 1.04 -5.10 29.60
C LYS A 60 1.68 -4.07 28.67
N LEU A 61 2.99 -3.88 28.78
CA LEU A 61 3.75 -2.94 27.96
C LEU A 61 3.64 -3.28 26.48
N GLY A 62 3.90 -4.53 26.10
CA GLY A 62 3.82 -4.96 24.70
C GLY A 62 2.42 -4.85 24.11
N TRP A 63 1.37 -5.15 24.88
CA TRP A 63 0.00 -4.92 24.44
C TRP A 63 -0.30 -3.43 24.20
N ALA A 64 0.08 -2.58 25.15
CA ALA A 64 -0.15 -1.14 25.09
C ALA A 64 0.63 -0.46 23.95
N VAL A 65 1.84 -0.94 23.65
CA VAL A 65 2.61 -0.52 22.47
C VAL A 65 1.85 -0.89 21.20
N GLN A 66 1.41 -2.14 21.05
CA GLN A 66 0.63 -2.55 19.88
C GLN A 66 -0.66 -1.73 19.70
N TRP A 67 -1.35 -1.42 20.80
CA TRP A 67 -2.54 -0.56 20.81
C TRP A 67 -2.28 0.81 20.18
N GLY A 68 -1.18 1.47 20.56
CA GLY A 68 -0.81 2.75 19.97
C GLY A 68 -0.25 2.63 18.56
N THR A 69 0.53 1.57 18.28
CA THR A 69 1.13 1.33 16.96
C THR A 69 0.07 1.20 15.87
N VAL A 70 -0.98 0.40 16.09
CA VAL A 70 -2.04 0.26 15.08
C VAL A 70 -2.83 1.57 14.89
N ARG A 71 -2.98 2.39 15.93
CA ARG A 71 -3.61 3.71 15.84
C ARG A 71 -2.78 4.72 15.06
N MET A 72 -1.46 4.68 15.21
CA MET A 72 -0.54 5.60 14.53
C MET A 72 -0.28 5.19 13.08
N LEU A 73 0.03 3.90 12.85
CA LEU A 73 0.45 3.40 11.55
C LEU A 73 -0.72 2.85 10.72
N GLY A 74 -1.85 2.48 11.33
CA GLY A 74 -2.93 1.76 10.65
C GLY A 74 -2.64 0.28 10.41
N ALA A 75 -1.55 -0.25 10.97
CA ALA A 75 -1.14 -1.65 10.85
C ALA A 75 -0.35 -2.09 12.09
N PHE A 76 -0.27 -3.40 12.30
CA PHE A 76 0.62 -4.00 13.30
C PHE A 76 2.00 -4.27 12.70
N LEU A 77 3.05 -4.21 13.51
CA LEU A 77 4.39 -4.63 13.13
C LEU A 77 4.49 -6.16 13.30
N ALA A 78 4.34 -6.87 12.18
CA ALA A 78 4.22 -8.34 12.20
C ALA A 78 5.53 -9.06 12.53
N GLU A 79 6.69 -8.49 12.15
CA GLU A 79 8.01 -9.08 12.40
C GLU A 79 8.47 -8.82 13.83
N ASP A 80 8.44 -7.56 14.26
CA ASP A 80 8.75 -7.16 15.63
C ASP A 80 7.73 -6.13 16.15
N PRO A 81 6.81 -6.54 17.04
CA PRO A 81 5.82 -5.65 17.67
C PRO A 81 6.42 -4.48 18.45
N LEU A 82 7.72 -4.55 18.79
CA LEU A 82 8.45 -3.55 19.55
C LEU A 82 9.49 -2.80 18.70
N ASP A 83 9.47 -2.92 17.37
CA ASP A 83 10.26 -2.07 16.45
C ASP A 83 9.67 -0.64 16.40
N VAL A 84 9.75 0.03 17.55
CA VAL A 84 9.24 1.38 17.81
C VAL A 84 10.36 2.24 18.40
N PRO A 85 10.34 3.58 18.21
CA PRO A 85 11.29 4.48 18.85
C PRO A 85 11.24 4.36 20.37
N GLY A 86 12.39 4.47 21.05
CA GLY A 86 12.47 4.35 22.51
C GLY A 86 11.51 5.27 23.27
N GLN A 87 11.25 6.47 22.73
CA GLN A 87 10.29 7.44 23.27
C GLN A 87 8.88 6.87 23.39
N VAL A 88 8.47 5.98 22.47
CA VAL A 88 7.18 5.29 22.53
C VAL A 88 7.15 4.32 23.70
N LEU A 89 8.21 3.52 23.88
CA LEU A 89 8.32 2.58 25.00
C LEU A 89 8.31 3.32 26.34
N GLU A 90 9.08 4.39 26.47
CA GLU A 90 9.16 5.23 27.67
C GLU A 90 7.79 5.83 28.01
N PHE A 91 7.11 6.45 27.03
CA PHE A 91 5.81 7.09 27.23
C PHE A 91 4.72 6.09 27.65
N VAL A 92 4.70 4.89 27.06
CA VAL A 92 3.72 3.85 27.44
C VAL A 92 4.06 3.26 28.80
N ALA A 93 5.34 3.02 29.09
CA ALA A 93 5.80 2.46 30.36
C ALA A 93 5.48 3.40 31.54
N GLU A 94 5.66 4.71 31.35
CA GLU A 94 5.31 5.74 32.34
C GLU A 94 3.82 5.70 32.70
N GLN A 95 2.93 5.64 31.70
CA GLN A 95 1.49 5.53 31.92
C GLN A 95 1.09 4.30 32.74
N LEU A 96 1.86 3.21 32.62
CA LEU A 96 1.58 1.94 33.31
C LEU A 96 2.31 1.81 34.65
N GLY A 97 3.24 2.72 34.98
CA GLY A 97 4.13 2.61 36.14
C GLY A 97 5.05 1.38 36.04
N ILE A 98 5.52 1.06 34.83
CA ILE A 98 6.36 -0.11 34.53
C ILE A 98 7.75 0.37 34.09
N ASP A 99 8.80 -0.39 34.42
CA ASP A 99 10.13 -0.16 33.89
C ASP A 99 10.22 -0.68 32.43
N PRO A 100 10.55 0.16 31.43
CA PRO A 100 10.65 -0.25 30.03
C PRO A 100 11.75 -1.31 29.79
N VAL A 101 12.67 -1.52 30.73
CA VAL A 101 13.71 -2.58 30.63
C VAL A 101 13.09 -3.99 30.49
N CYS A 102 11.86 -4.21 30.95
CA CYS A 102 11.20 -5.50 30.79
C CYS A 102 10.65 -5.76 29.37
N ALA A 103 10.65 -4.76 28.48
CA ALA A 103 10.06 -4.85 27.14
C ALA A 103 10.55 -6.07 26.33
N PRO A 104 11.85 -6.43 26.30
CA PRO A 104 12.34 -7.58 25.54
C PRO A 104 11.72 -8.92 26.00
N GLU A 105 11.28 -9.05 27.26
CA GLU A 105 10.61 -10.27 27.73
C GLU A 105 9.30 -10.55 27.01
N TYR A 106 8.69 -9.52 26.42
CA TYR A 106 7.47 -9.63 25.63
C TYR A 106 7.69 -10.45 24.35
N LEU A 107 8.88 -10.35 23.76
CA LEU A 107 9.22 -11.01 22.49
C LEU A 107 9.59 -12.49 22.65
N ILE A 108 9.80 -12.97 23.88
CA ILE A 108 10.15 -14.37 24.17
C ILE A 108 9.06 -15.34 23.68
N TRP A 109 7.80 -14.89 23.67
CA TRP A 109 6.65 -15.72 23.27
C TRP A 109 5.91 -15.07 22.10
N PRO A 110 6.36 -15.26 20.85
CA PRO A 110 5.77 -14.61 19.67
C PRO A 110 4.26 -14.82 19.52
N LYS A 111 3.76 -15.97 19.99
CA LYS A 111 2.32 -16.29 20.00
C LYS A 111 1.50 -15.25 20.79
N THR A 112 2.03 -14.76 21.90
CA THR A 112 1.35 -13.74 22.72
C THR A 112 1.18 -12.43 21.97
N ALA A 113 2.15 -12.04 21.13
CA ALA A 113 2.03 -10.86 20.29
C ALA A 113 0.92 -11.00 19.24
N TYR A 114 0.78 -12.17 18.63
CA TYR A 114 -0.30 -12.45 17.69
C TYR A 114 -1.69 -12.46 18.38
N GLU A 115 -1.79 -13.08 19.56
CA GLU A 115 -3.03 -13.10 20.36
C GLU A 115 -3.44 -11.66 20.75
N HIS A 116 -2.47 -10.81 21.11
CA HIS A 116 -2.73 -9.40 21.39
C HIS A 116 -3.20 -8.63 20.16
N ALA A 117 -2.57 -8.83 18.99
CA ALA A 117 -3.03 -8.20 17.76
C ALA A 117 -4.47 -8.62 17.39
N TRP A 118 -4.85 -9.88 17.66
CA TRP A 118 -6.22 -10.33 17.48
C TRP A 118 -7.19 -9.67 18.47
N GLU A 119 -6.86 -9.67 19.76
CA GLU A 119 -7.65 -8.99 20.80
C GLU A 119 -7.85 -7.50 20.49
N ILE A 120 -6.79 -6.79 20.10
CA ILE A 120 -6.84 -5.36 19.76
C ILE A 120 -7.73 -5.12 18.53
N ARG A 121 -7.67 -5.99 17.51
CA ARG A 121 -8.54 -5.86 16.33
C ARG A 121 -10.01 -5.98 16.71
N ASP A 122 -10.36 -6.97 17.52
CA ASP A 122 -11.74 -7.17 17.96
C ASP A 122 -12.21 -6.00 18.83
N LEU A 123 -11.37 -5.54 19.76
CA LEU A 123 -11.67 -4.37 20.58
C LEU A 123 -11.81 -3.09 19.75
N MET A 124 -11.02 -2.88 18.71
CA MET A 124 -11.09 -1.67 17.90
C MET A 124 -11.99 -1.80 16.67
N GLU A 125 -12.70 -2.94 16.52
CA GLU A 125 -13.54 -3.26 15.36
C GLU A 125 -12.79 -3.16 14.02
N LEU A 126 -11.50 -3.50 14.04
CA LEU A 126 -10.62 -3.39 12.88
C LEU A 126 -10.77 -4.59 11.95
N SER A 127 -10.86 -4.30 10.66
CA SER A 127 -10.99 -5.29 9.60
C SER A 127 -9.69 -5.42 8.80
N GLU A 128 -9.33 -6.66 8.46
CA GLU A 128 -8.23 -6.91 7.52
C GLU A 128 -8.55 -6.38 6.13
N PHE A 129 -7.58 -5.75 5.48
CA PHE A 129 -7.71 -5.24 4.10
C PHE A 129 -8.31 -6.28 3.15
N SER A 130 -7.84 -7.52 3.20
CA SER A 130 -8.29 -8.61 2.30
C SER A 130 -9.79 -8.88 2.37
N LYS A 131 -10.42 -8.64 3.53
CA LYS A 131 -11.87 -8.84 3.73
C LYS A 131 -12.71 -7.68 3.19
N ARG A 132 -12.12 -6.48 3.09
CA ARG A 132 -12.79 -5.24 2.67
C ARG A 132 -12.13 -4.60 1.44
N GLU A 133 -11.34 -5.38 0.68
CA GLU A 133 -10.64 -4.87 -0.51
C GLU A 133 -11.63 -4.30 -1.54
N GLN A 134 -12.78 -4.96 -1.73
CA GLN A 134 -13.79 -4.51 -2.69
C GLN A 134 -14.35 -3.13 -2.33
N GLU A 135 -14.54 -2.84 -1.04
CA GLU A 135 -15.01 -1.53 -0.59
C GLU A 135 -13.98 -0.43 -0.92
N VAL A 136 -12.69 -0.70 -0.70
CA VAL A 136 -11.61 0.21 -1.08
C VAL A 136 -11.57 0.41 -2.60
N ARG A 137 -11.81 -0.65 -3.39
CA ARG A 137 -11.93 -0.56 -4.87
C ARG A 137 -13.07 0.35 -5.26
N ASP A 138 -14.25 0.19 -4.67
CA ASP A 138 -15.45 0.97 -4.99
C ASP A 138 -15.24 2.45 -4.65
N TYR A 139 -14.64 2.73 -3.49
CA TYR A 139 -14.25 4.09 -3.10
C TYR A 139 -13.30 4.74 -4.12
N LEU A 140 -12.25 4.02 -4.53
CA LEU A 140 -11.29 4.50 -5.52
C LEU A 140 -11.94 4.70 -6.90
N ALA A 141 -12.81 3.79 -7.33
CA ALA A 141 -13.50 3.87 -8.62
C ALA A 141 -14.38 5.13 -8.70
N ALA A 142 -15.15 5.41 -7.63
CA ALA A 142 -15.96 6.61 -7.53
C ALA A 142 -15.12 7.90 -7.64
N ARG A 143 -13.93 7.91 -7.03
CA ARG A 143 -12.98 9.04 -7.09
C ARG A 143 -12.42 9.27 -8.48
N VAL A 144 -11.98 8.20 -9.16
CA VAL A 144 -11.45 8.29 -10.53
C VAL A 144 -12.49 8.84 -11.51
N TRP A 145 -13.76 8.52 -11.33
CA TRP A 145 -14.85 9.08 -12.12
C TRP A 145 -15.13 10.56 -11.84
N SER A 146 -15.05 10.96 -10.56
CA SER A 146 -15.56 12.25 -10.11
C SER A 146 -14.51 13.36 -10.15
N THR A 147 -13.23 13.01 -10.12
CA THR A 147 -12.12 13.98 -9.96
C THR A 147 -10.92 13.60 -10.81
N ILE A 148 -10.18 14.59 -11.32
CA ILE A 148 -8.88 14.40 -11.98
C ILE A 148 -7.81 14.28 -10.88
N GLU A 149 -7.83 13.17 -10.14
CA GLU A 149 -6.83 12.85 -9.13
C GLU A 149 -5.68 12.03 -9.73
N GLY A 150 -4.44 12.44 -9.45
CA GLY A 150 -3.25 11.64 -9.76
C GLY A 150 -3.18 10.37 -8.88
N PRO A 151 -2.40 9.36 -9.28
CA PRO A 151 -2.28 8.10 -8.53
C PRO A 151 -1.77 8.29 -7.10
N ARG A 152 -0.88 9.28 -6.87
CA ARG A 152 -0.43 9.66 -5.52
C ARG A 152 -1.57 10.21 -4.65
N ALA A 153 -2.40 11.10 -5.19
CA ALA A 153 -3.54 11.62 -4.45
C ALA A 153 -4.53 10.49 -4.11
N LEU A 154 -4.77 9.56 -5.03
CA LEU A 154 -5.60 8.39 -4.78
C LEU A 154 -5.02 7.47 -3.69
N PHE A 155 -3.70 7.35 -3.62
CA PHE A 155 -3.03 6.62 -2.54
C PHE A 155 -3.29 7.26 -1.17
N ASP A 156 -3.03 8.57 -1.04
CA ASP A 156 -3.27 9.29 0.22
C ASP A 156 -4.76 9.22 0.62
N ARG A 157 -5.66 9.33 -0.36
CA ARG A 157 -7.11 9.20 -0.14
C ARG A 157 -7.53 7.80 0.27
N ALA A 158 -6.92 6.75 -0.27
CA ALA A 158 -7.19 5.37 0.12
C ALA A 158 -6.73 5.11 1.55
N VAL A 159 -5.53 5.58 1.93
CA VAL A 159 -5.03 5.49 3.31
C VAL A 159 -5.99 6.16 4.28
N VAL A 160 -6.40 7.40 4.02
CA VAL A 160 -7.35 8.12 4.88
C VAL A 160 -8.71 7.40 4.97
N HIS A 161 -9.21 6.87 3.85
CA HIS A 161 -10.46 6.11 3.85
C HIS A 161 -10.35 4.83 4.68
N MET A 162 -9.29 4.04 4.49
CA MET A 162 -9.08 2.81 5.26
C MET A 162 -8.98 3.08 6.76
N LEU A 163 -8.20 4.09 7.18
CA LEU A 163 -8.10 4.46 8.59
C LEU A 163 -9.45 4.90 9.17
N ARG A 164 -10.28 5.61 8.39
CA ARG A 164 -11.61 6.06 8.83
C ARG A 164 -12.60 4.90 8.98
N GLU A 165 -12.57 3.95 8.06
CA GLU A 165 -13.49 2.81 8.06
C GLU A 165 -13.01 1.64 8.93
N GLY A 166 -11.90 1.81 9.66
CA GLY A 166 -11.31 0.74 10.49
C GLY A 166 -10.70 -0.40 9.68
N ILE A 167 -10.25 -0.13 8.45
CA ILE A 167 -9.57 -1.10 7.59
C ILE A 167 -8.06 -0.98 7.84
N LEU A 168 -7.44 -2.09 8.23
CA LEU A 168 -5.99 -2.18 8.39
C LEU A 168 -5.30 -1.96 7.04
N LEU A 169 -4.23 -1.17 7.04
CA LEU A 169 -3.42 -0.97 5.86
C LEU A 169 -2.70 -2.27 5.46
N PRO A 170 -2.58 -2.58 4.16
CA PRO A 170 -1.88 -3.78 3.71
C PRO A 170 -0.39 -3.68 4.06
N ALA A 171 0.21 -4.78 4.55
CA ALA A 171 1.61 -4.80 4.99
C ALA A 171 2.59 -4.34 3.88
N GLY A 172 2.32 -4.72 2.63
CA GLY A 172 3.10 -4.30 1.47
C GLY A 172 2.49 -3.10 0.77
N ILE A 173 3.28 -2.04 0.57
CA ILE A 173 2.86 -0.85 -0.19
C ILE A 173 2.46 -1.20 -1.63
N THR A 174 3.09 -2.22 -2.21
CA THR A 174 2.85 -2.68 -3.59
C THR A 174 1.43 -3.21 -3.78
N THR A 175 0.81 -3.74 -2.73
CA THR A 175 -0.59 -4.17 -2.74
C THR A 175 -1.49 -2.97 -3.07
N LEU A 176 -1.26 -1.84 -2.41
CA LEU A 176 -2.07 -0.63 -2.59
C LEU A 176 -1.74 0.09 -3.90
N THR A 177 -0.47 0.19 -4.30
CA THR A 177 -0.10 0.81 -5.59
C THR A 177 -0.63 0.01 -6.78
N ARG A 178 -0.62 -1.33 -6.69
CA ARG A 178 -1.24 -2.22 -7.68
C ARG A 178 -2.75 -2.02 -7.73
N LEU A 179 -3.43 -1.99 -6.58
CA LEU A 179 -4.87 -1.76 -6.48
C LEU A 179 -5.29 -0.48 -7.21
N ILE A 180 -4.61 0.63 -6.92
CA ILE A 180 -4.87 1.93 -7.53
C ILE A 180 -4.64 1.89 -9.04
N SER A 181 -3.55 1.26 -9.47
CA SER A 181 -3.22 1.13 -10.90
C SER A 181 -4.29 0.31 -11.65
N GLU A 182 -4.78 -0.76 -11.04
CA GLU A 182 -5.85 -1.60 -11.60
C GLU A 182 -7.17 -0.83 -11.71
N VAL A 183 -7.60 -0.17 -10.63
CA VAL A 183 -8.85 0.60 -10.62
C VAL A 183 -8.81 1.74 -11.63
N ARG A 184 -7.71 2.50 -11.69
CA ARG A 184 -7.54 3.58 -12.67
C ARG A 184 -7.61 3.05 -14.10
N ARG A 185 -6.93 1.94 -14.40
CA ARG A 185 -6.96 1.32 -15.73
C ARG A 185 -8.37 0.89 -16.12
N ALA A 186 -9.10 0.25 -15.21
CA ALA A 186 -10.46 -0.21 -15.43
C ALA A 186 -11.42 0.97 -15.68
N GLU A 187 -11.39 2.01 -14.83
CA GLU A 187 -12.31 3.14 -14.96
C GLU A 187 -11.98 4.04 -16.17
N HIS A 188 -10.70 4.26 -16.47
CA HIS A 188 -10.33 4.97 -17.70
C HIS A 188 -10.81 4.20 -18.95
N ALA A 189 -10.64 2.88 -19.00
CA ALA A 189 -11.13 2.07 -20.11
C ALA A 189 -12.66 2.17 -20.26
N ARG A 190 -13.39 2.20 -19.14
CA ARG A 190 -14.84 2.40 -19.12
C ARG A 190 -15.25 3.79 -19.61
N LEU A 191 -14.57 4.84 -19.18
CA LEU A 191 -14.76 6.21 -19.64
C LEU A 191 -14.56 6.31 -21.15
N TYR A 192 -13.44 5.80 -21.68
CA TYR A 192 -13.17 5.83 -23.12
C TYR A 192 -14.18 5.03 -23.93
N ARG A 193 -14.62 3.86 -23.44
CA ARG A 193 -15.68 3.08 -24.10
C ARG A 193 -16.97 3.89 -24.20
N THR A 194 -17.39 4.51 -23.10
CA THR A 194 -18.61 5.34 -23.04
C THR A 194 -18.52 6.53 -24.00
N LEU A 195 -17.36 7.19 -24.07
CA LEU A 195 -17.12 8.28 -25.02
C LEU A 195 -17.14 7.81 -26.47
N ALA A 196 -16.52 6.66 -26.77
CA ALA A 196 -16.49 6.09 -28.11
C ALA A 196 -17.91 5.68 -28.59
N GLU A 197 -18.72 5.11 -27.71
CA GLU A 197 -20.11 4.76 -28.00
C GLU A 197 -20.96 6.01 -28.32
N ARG A 198 -20.75 7.12 -27.58
CA ARG A 198 -21.45 8.39 -27.82
C ARG A 198 -20.98 9.14 -29.07
N ALA A 199 -19.71 8.99 -29.45
CA ALA A 199 -19.13 9.61 -30.65
C ALA A 199 -19.49 8.87 -31.96
N ALA A 200 -20.13 7.70 -31.89
CA ALA A 200 -20.30 6.78 -33.00
C ALA A 200 -21.33 7.11 -34.11
N PRO A 201 -22.09 8.23 -34.17
CA PRO A 201 -22.88 8.52 -35.37
C PRO A 201 -22.26 9.56 -36.32
N GLU A 202 -21.05 10.10 -36.08
CA GLU A 202 -20.45 11.07 -37.01
C GLU A 202 -19.47 10.41 -38.01
N PRO A 203 -19.60 10.65 -39.35
CA PRO A 203 -18.73 10.04 -40.37
C PRO A 203 -17.22 10.30 -40.18
N ARG A 204 -16.85 11.40 -39.52
CA ARG A 204 -15.45 11.72 -39.19
C ARG A 204 -14.86 10.84 -38.08
N GLY A 205 -15.67 10.36 -37.12
CA GLY A 205 -15.20 9.52 -36.01
C GLY A 205 -14.71 8.13 -36.43
N ARG A 206 -15.18 7.60 -37.57
CA ARG A 206 -14.82 6.25 -38.05
C ARG A 206 -13.35 6.14 -38.51
N LEU A 207 -12.77 7.20 -39.06
CA LEU A 207 -11.36 7.22 -39.46
C LEU A 207 -10.43 7.27 -38.24
N TRP A 208 -10.83 8.02 -37.22
CA TRP A 208 -10.10 8.18 -35.97
C TRP A 208 -10.16 6.90 -35.12
N TRP A 209 -11.32 6.22 -35.11
CA TRP A 209 -11.49 4.91 -34.46
C TRP A 209 -10.64 3.80 -35.10
N ARG A 210 -10.44 3.83 -36.43
CA ARG A 210 -9.58 2.87 -37.13
C ARG A 210 -8.10 3.06 -36.80
N ALA A 211 -7.64 4.32 -36.71
CA ALA A 211 -6.27 4.62 -36.27
C ALA A 211 -6.03 4.19 -34.81
N MET A 212 -6.97 4.50 -33.92
CA MET A 212 -6.88 4.15 -32.49
C MET A 212 -6.87 2.62 -32.24
N ARG A 213 -7.59 1.83 -33.05
CA ARG A 213 -7.63 0.37 -32.92
C ARG A 213 -6.35 -0.32 -33.40
N GLN A 214 -5.67 0.23 -34.41
CA GLN A 214 -4.38 -0.30 -34.88
C GLN A 214 -3.27 -0.06 -33.85
N GLU A 215 -3.26 1.08 -33.17
CA GLU A 215 -2.20 1.43 -32.21
C GLU A 215 -2.26 0.57 -30.93
N VAL A 216 -3.47 0.33 -30.41
CA VAL A 216 -3.70 -0.59 -29.28
C VAL A 216 -3.39 -2.04 -29.68
N ALA A 217 -3.72 -2.48 -30.90
CA ALA A 217 -3.43 -3.83 -31.38
C ALA A 217 -1.93 -4.07 -31.63
N THR A 218 -1.19 -3.04 -32.09
CA THR A 218 0.25 -3.14 -32.34
C THR A 218 1.04 -3.23 -31.03
N GLN A 219 0.55 -2.62 -29.95
CA GLN A 219 1.16 -2.72 -28.61
C GLN A 219 0.89 -4.05 -27.91
N SER A 220 -0.25 -4.71 -28.14
CA SER A 220 -0.50 -6.08 -27.66
C SER A 220 0.43 -7.12 -28.31
N ILE A 221 0.88 -6.90 -29.55
CA ILE A 221 1.85 -7.78 -30.24
C ILE A 221 3.28 -7.55 -29.72
N SER A 222 3.62 -6.36 -29.22
CA SER A 222 4.93 -6.09 -28.61
C SER A 222 5.11 -6.76 -27.24
N MET A 223 4.02 -7.13 -26.55
CA MET A 223 4.07 -7.83 -25.26
C MET A 223 4.24 -9.35 -25.38
N SER A 224 4.05 -9.95 -26.57
CA SER A 224 4.28 -11.38 -26.80
C SER A 224 5.72 -11.73 -27.23
N LYS A 225 6.58 -10.72 -27.41
CA LYS A 225 8.04 -10.89 -27.56
C LYS A 225 8.76 -10.43 -26.29
N VAL A 226 8.63 -11.22 -25.23
CA VAL A 226 9.69 -11.33 -24.22
C VAL A 226 10.34 -12.70 -24.43
N PRO A 227 11.43 -12.82 -25.21
CA PRO A 227 12.24 -14.03 -25.18
C PRO A 227 13.09 -13.98 -23.90
N GLY A 228 12.92 -15.01 -23.07
CA GLY A 228 13.80 -15.27 -21.96
C GLY A 228 15.23 -15.57 -22.39
N GLN A 229 16.11 -15.49 -21.39
CA GLN A 229 17.41 -16.14 -21.31
C GLN A 229 18.39 -15.85 -22.44
N ALA A 230 19.34 -14.96 -22.15
CA ALA A 230 20.62 -14.90 -22.87
C ALA A 230 21.42 -16.18 -22.58
N GLY A 231 21.15 -17.22 -23.38
CA GLY A 231 22.03 -18.35 -23.62
C GLY A 231 22.88 -18.09 -24.87
N THR A 232 24.17 -18.36 -24.72
CA THR A 232 25.29 -18.31 -25.68
C THR A 232 25.00 -18.79 -27.10
N PHE A 233 25.72 -18.22 -28.09
CA PHE A 233 26.48 -18.89 -29.17
C PHE A 233 26.54 -18.04 -30.46
N THR A 234 27.74 -17.55 -30.81
CA THR A 234 28.03 -17.05 -32.16
C THR A 234 28.84 -18.12 -32.89
N LYS A 235 28.28 -18.66 -33.99
CA LYS A 235 28.93 -19.64 -34.86
C LYS A 235 29.11 -19.06 -36.27
N ILE A 236 30.38 -18.84 -36.63
CA ILE A 236 31.06 -19.18 -37.90
C ILE A 236 30.53 -18.62 -39.25
N ARG A 237 31.43 -17.95 -39.99
CA ARG A 237 31.95 -18.23 -41.38
C ARG A 237 32.49 -16.92 -41.99
N ALA A 238 33.42 -16.84 -42.93
CA ALA A 238 34.45 -17.70 -43.53
C ALA A 238 35.27 -16.82 -44.48
N GLY A 239 36.47 -17.29 -44.83
CA GLY A 239 37.26 -16.87 -45.99
C GLY A 239 38.04 -15.58 -45.75
N GLY A 240 39.35 -15.50 -45.95
CA GLY A 240 40.29 -16.38 -46.61
C GLY A 240 41.42 -15.49 -47.16
N SER A 241 42.63 -16.05 -47.17
CA SER A 241 43.71 -15.74 -48.12
C SER A 241 44.76 -14.66 -47.78
N LEU A 242 45.96 -15.20 -47.50
CA LEU A 242 47.30 -14.83 -48.02
C LEU A 242 48.01 -13.58 -47.48
N GLY A 243 49.26 -13.80 -47.01
CA GLY A 243 50.27 -12.73 -47.04
C GLY A 243 51.55 -12.94 -46.22
N LYS A 244 52.37 -13.93 -46.60
CA LYS A 244 53.81 -14.10 -46.31
C LYS A 244 54.27 -14.50 -44.91
#